data_AF-A0A5C9EC98-F1
#
_entry.id   AF-A0A5C9EC98-F1
#
_cell.length_a   1.000
_cell.length_b   1.000
_cell.length_c   1.000
_cell.angle_alpha   90.00
_cell.angle_beta   90.00
_cell.angle_gamma   90.00
#
_symmetry.space_group_name_H-M   'P 1'
#
loop_
_entity.id
_entity.type
_entity.pdbx_description
1 polymer ?
#
loop_
_entity_poly.entity_id
_entity_poly.type
_entity_poly.pdbx_seq_one_letter_code
_entity_poly.pdbx_strand_id
1 'polypeptide(L)'
;MQTYNYSISSGRTKKILYVENTINTHEKCSICGKNLCPARLESWQNHILVDFKYHNGFCEHCGLFEYEPVKDAEIIFQSEQHQEIYSNELKTFH
;
A
#
# COMPACT_ATOMS: atom_id res chain seq x y z
N MET A 1 -0.20 -35.55 -18.64
CA MET A 1 0.01 -34.20 -18.07
C MET A 1 0.21 -33.24 -19.24
N GLN A 2 -0.64 -32.22 -19.36
CA GLN A 2 -0.49 -31.16 -20.37
C GLN A 2 0.33 -30.01 -19.78
N THR A 3 1.42 -29.65 -20.45
CA THR A 3 2.24 -28.48 -20.14
C THR A 3 1.79 -27.30 -21.00
N TYR A 4 1.35 -26.23 -20.34
CA TYR A 4 1.00 -24.97 -21.01
C TYR A 4 2.27 -24.12 -21.17
N ASN A 5 2.69 -23.92 -22.42
CA ASN A 5 3.76 -22.98 -22.77
C ASN A 5 3.19 -21.56 -22.73
N TYR A 6 3.47 -20.83 -21.65
CA TYR A 6 3.23 -19.39 -21.62
C TYR A 6 4.44 -18.69 -22.24
N SER A 7 4.22 -18.08 -23.41
CA SER A 7 5.14 -17.12 -24.00
C SER A 7 5.24 -15.90 -23.07
N ILE A 8 6.45 -15.66 -22.55
CA ILE A 8 6.75 -14.55 -21.65
C ILE A 8 6.71 -13.25 -22.47
N SER A 9 5.54 -12.62 -22.52
CA SER A 9 5.42 -11.22 -22.95
C SER A 9 5.92 -10.33 -21.83
N SER A 10 7.01 -9.59 -22.10
CA SER A 10 7.58 -8.49 -21.31
C SER A 10 6.77 -8.09 -20.07
N GLY A 11 7.00 -8.78 -18.95
CA GLY A 11 6.13 -8.70 -17.78
C GLY A 11 6.12 -7.31 -17.16
N ARG A 12 4.99 -6.61 -17.26
CA ARG A 12 4.75 -5.38 -16.49
C ARG A 12 4.78 -5.75 -15.01
N THR A 13 5.68 -5.12 -14.26
CA THR A 13 5.73 -5.26 -12.80
C THR A 13 4.50 -4.57 -12.22
N LYS A 14 3.66 -5.29 -11.49
CA LYS A 14 2.53 -4.71 -10.76
C LYS A 14 2.98 -4.43 -9.32
N LYS A 15 2.79 -3.21 -8.84
CA LYS A 15 3.04 -2.84 -7.44
C LYS A 15 1.69 -2.58 -6.74
N ILE A 16 1.52 -3.13 -5.55
CA ILE A 16 0.31 -2.97 -4.73
C ILE A 16 0.77 -2.54 -3.33
N LEU A 17 0.22 -1.44 -2.82
CA LEU A 17 0.41 -1.01 -1.44
C LEU A 17 -0.86 -1.37 -0.65
N TYR A 18 -0.74 -2.36 0.24
CA TYR A 18 -1.86 -2.91 1.00
C TYR A 18 -1.88 -2.34 2.41
N VAL A 19 -2.94 -1.60 2.75
CA VAL A 19 -3.13 -0.98 4.06
C VAL A 19 -3.96 -1.90 4.95
N GLU A 20 -3.36 -2.34 6.05
CA GLU A 20 -3.98 -3.26 7.00
C GLU A 20 -5.02 -2.56 7.88
N ASN A 21 -6.07 -3.29 8.26
CA ASN A 21 -7.06 -2.84 9.26
C ASN A 21 -6.61 -3.18 10.68
N THR A 22 -5.37 -2.80 11.01
CA THR A 22 -4.76 -2.98 12.33
C THR A 22 -3.99 -1.71 12.68
N ILE A 23 -3.78 -1.48 13.98
CA ILE A 23 -2.99 -0.34 14.47
C ILE A 23 -1.65 -0.88 14.98
N ASN A 24 -0.55 -0.37 14.42
CA ASN A 24 0.79 -0.62 14.94
C ASN A 24 1.06 0.32 16.11
N THR A 25 1.23 -0.24 17.31
CA THR A 25 1.51 0.55 18.52
C THR A 25 2.98 0.97 18.65
N HIS A 26 3.86 0.44 17.81
CA HIS A 26 5.29 0.72 17.83
C HIS A 26 5.69 1.83 16.85
N GLU A 27 4.87 2.11 15.84
CA GLU A 27 5.13 3.13 14.82
C GLU A 27 4.17 4.31 14.97
N LYS A 28 4.72 5.52 14.93
CA LYS A 28 3.99 6.76 15.12
C LYS A 28 4.18 7.69 13.94
N CYS A 29 3.09 8.35 13.55
CA CYS A 29 3.10 9.39 12.52
C CYS A 29 4.02 10.54 12.92
N SER A 30 4.95 10.92 12.05
CA SER A 30 5.86 12.05 12.31
C SER A 30 5.16 13.40 12.39
N ILE A 31 3.97 13.53 11.78
CA ILE A 31 3.20 14.78 11.74
C ILE A 31 2.39 14.99 13.02
N CYS A 32 1.60 13.99 13.43
CA CYS A 32 0.64 14.13 14.55
C CYS A 32 0.93 13.25 15.77
N GLY A 33 1.93 12.37 15.71
CA GLY A 33 2.33 11.49 16.81
C GLY A 33 1.35 10.34 17.12
N LYS A 34 0.28 10.17 16.33
CA LYS A 34 -0.67 9.05 16.46
C LYS A 34 -0.08 7.76 15.89
N ASN A 35 -0.60 6.62 16.35
CA ASN A 35 -0.18 5.32 15.85
C ASN A 35 -0.53 5.15 14.37
N LEU A 36 0.31 4.43 13.64
CA LEU A 36 0.13 4.17 12.22
C LEU A 36 -0.57 2.82 11.98
N CYS A 37 -1.38 2.75 10.94
CA CYS A 37 -1.82 1.49 10.35
C CYS A 37 -0.72 0.95 9.42
N PRO A 38 -0.30 -0.32 9.55
CA PRO A 38 0.69 -0.91 8.67
C PRO A 38 0.25 -0.83 7.20
N ALA A 39 1.18 -0.52 6.31
CA ALA A 39 1.00 -0.64 4.87
C ALA A 39 2.18 -1.42 4.26
N ARG A 40 1.86 -2.54 3.60
CA ARG A 40 2.82 -3.47 2.99
C ARG A 40 2.87 -3.29 1.48
N LEU A 41 4.08 -3.18 0.93
CA LEU A 41 4.28 -3.12 -0.52
C LEU A 41 4.51 -4.52 -1.10
N GLU A 42 3.58 -4.97 -1.93
CA GLU A 42 3.69 -6.19 -2.71
C GLU A 42 4.03 -5.86 -4.16
N SER A 43 5.01 -6.56 -4.74
CA SER A 43 5.35 -6.42 -6.15
C SER A 43 5.26 -7.75 -6.85
N TRP A 44 4.49 -7.82 -7.93
CA TRP A 44 4.32 -9.01 -8.73
C TRP A 44 5.14 -8.89 -10.01
N GLN A 45 6.11 -9.78 -10.17
CA GLN A 45 6.91 -9.91 -11.39
C GLN A 45 6.70 -11.31 -11.96
N ASN A 46 6.14 -11.42 -13.17
CA ASN A 46 5.89 -12.70 -13.84
C ASN A 46 5.15 -13.73 -12.94
N HIS A 47 4.11 -13.30 -12.22
CA HIS A 47 3.34 -14.10 -11.25
C HIS A 47 4.09 -14.56 -10.00
N ILE A 48 5.30 -14.06 -9.76
CA ILE A 48 6.03 -14.24 -8.51
C ILE A 48 5.79 -13.02 -7.62
N LEU A 49 5.31 -13.27 -6.40
CA LEU A 49 5.21 -12.25 -5.36
C LEU A 49 6.59 -11.97 -4.79
N VAL A 50 7.05 -10.74 -4.96
CA VAL A 50 8.19 -10.16 -4.25
C VAL A 50 7.60 -9.26 -3.17
N ASP A 51 7.61 -9.76 -1.93
CA ASP A 51 7.20 -8.99 -0.76
C ASP A 51 8.34 -8.04 -0.36
N PHE A 52 8.09 -6.75 -0.51
CA PHE A 52 9.00 -5.74 0.01
C PHE A 52 8.51 -5.37 1.40
N LYS A 53 9.27 -5.79 2.42
CA LYS A 53 9.07 -5.37 3.83
C LYS A 53 9.32 -3.88 4.09
N TYR A 54 9.20 -3.01 3.08
CA TYR A 54 9.13 -1.58 3.35
C TYR A 54 7.80 -1.33 4.07
N HIS A 55 7.89 -1.11 5.37
CA HIS A 55 6.78 -0.68 6.19
C HIS A 55 6.53 0.78 5.86
N ASN A 56 5.51 1.05 5.07
CA ASN A 56 4.90 2.36 5.06
C ASN A 56 3.80 2.37 6.12
N GLY A 57 3.52 3.50 6.75
CA GLY A 57 2.46 3.60 7.74
C GLY A 57 1.39 4.58 7.28
N PHE A 58 0.13 4.17 7.27
CA PHE A 58 -1.00 5.05 7.00
C PHE A 58 -1.49 5.67 8.31
N CYS A 59 -1.66 6.99 8.34
CA CYS A 59 -2.18 7.71 9.49
C CYS A 59 -3.64 8.08 9.29
N GLU A 60 -4.56 7.45 10.03
CA GLU A 60 -6.00 7.78 9.97
C GLU A 60 -6.33 9.19 10.46
N HIS A 61 -5.46 9.81 11.27
CA HIS A 61 -5.71 11.16 11.78
C HIS A 61 -5.32 12.24 10.77
N CYS A 62 -4.27 12.00 9.99
CA CYS A 62 -3.81 12.93 8.96
C CYS A 62 -4.31 12.58 7.57
N GLY A 63 -4.81 11.36 7.36
CA GLY A 63 -5.13 10.84 6.03
C GLY A 63 -3.92 10.70 5.10
N LEU A 64 -2.71 10.64 5.63
CA LEU A 64 -1.46 10.60 4.87
C LEU A 64 -0.63 9.36 5.20
N PHE A 65 0.22 8.98 4.26
CA PHE A 65 1.26 7.98 4.47
C PHE A 65 2.52 8.63 5.06
N GLU A 66 3.20 7.90 5.95
CA GLU A 66 4.46 8.34 6.59
C GLU A 66 5.58 8.54 5.55
N TYR A 67 5.58 7.71 4.50
CA TYR A 67 6.45 7.88 3.34
C TYR A 67 5.62 8.03 2.08
N GLU A 68 6.16 8.74 1.09
CA GLU A 68 5.50 8.89 -0.20
C GLU A 68 5.17 7.50 -0.78
N PRO A 69 3.90 7.25 -1.17
CA PRO A 69 3.53 5.98 -1.77
C PRO A 69 4.34 5.77 -3.05
N VAL A 70 4.78 4.53 -3.26
CA VAL A 70 5.64 4.19 -4.40
C VAL A 70 4.92 4.53 -5.71
N LYS A 71 5.59 5.28 -6.59
CA LYS A 71 5.07 5.58 -7.92
C LYS A 71 4.62 4.31 -8.63
N ASP A 72 3.44 4.39 -9.24
CA ASP A 72 2.76 3.31 -9.95
C ASP A 72 2.27 2.14 -9.05
N ALA A 73 2.18 2.34 -7.74
CA ALA A 73 1.53 1.38 -6.84
C ALA A 73 0.01 1.61 -6.80
N GLU A 74 -0.74 0.53 -6.96
CA GLU A 74 -2.18 0.49 -6.66
C GLU A 74 -2.37 0.39 -5.14
N ILE A 75 -3.11 1.32 -4.54
CA ILE A 75 -3.37 1.31 -3.09
C ILE A 75 -4.64 0.53 -2.81
N ILE A 76 -4.57 -0.46 -1.92
CA ILE A 76 -5.71 -1.27 -1.48
C ILE A 76 -5.87 -1.11 0.03
N PHE A 77 -7.07 -0.72 0.47
CA PHE A 77 -7.41 -0.60 1.88
C PHE A 77 -8.25 -1.79 2.34
N GLN A 78 -7.93 -2.38 3.49
CA GLN A 78 -8.80 -3.39 4.14
C GLN A 78 -10.03 -2.79 4.83
N SER A 79 -10.00 -1.48 5.11
CA SER A 79 -11.05 -0.74 5.79
C SER A 79 -11.60 0.34 4.87
N GLU A 80 -12.92 0.35 4.66
CA GLU A 80 -13.60 1.40 3.88
C GLU A 80 -13.36 2.79 4.50
N GLN A 81 -13.33 2.85 5.84
CA GLN A 81 -13.02 4.08 6.59
C GLN A 81 -11.63 4.64 6.23
N HIS A 82 -10.59 3.81 6.14
CA HIS A 82 -9.24 4.27 5.77
C HIS A 82 -9.25 4.90 4.37
N GLN A 83 -9.93 4.25 3.43
CA GLN A 83 -10.06 4.73 2.06
C GLN A 83 -10.80 6.08 1.99
N GLU A 84 -11.88 6.23 2.76
CA GLU A 84 -12.63 7.50 2.85
C GLU A 84 -11.77 8.63 3.38
N ILE A 85 -11.05 8.41 4.48
CA ILE A 85 -10.14 9.38 5.09
C ILE A 85 -9.07 9.81 4.07
N TYR A 86 -8.38 8.86 3.44
CA TYR A 86 -7.36 9.14 2.42
C TYR A 86 -7.93 9.92 1.23
N SER A 87 -9.12 9.54 0.76
CA SER A 87 -9.79 10.20 -0.37
C SER A 87 -10.21 11.64 -0.06
N ASN A 88 -10.60 11.93 1.19
CA ASN A 88 -10.97 13.27 1.63
C ASN A 88 -9.74 14.18 1.75
N GLU A 89 -8.62 13.65 2.25
CA GLU A 89 -7.37 14.38 2.32
C GLU A 89 -6.89 14.79 0.91
N LEU A 90 -6.90 13.87 -0.06
CA LEU A 90 -6.53 14.17 -1.45
C LEU A 90 -7.40 15.26 -2.09
N LYS A 91 -8.70 15.34 -1.74
CA LYS A 91 -9.62 16.35 -2.28
C LYS A 91 -9.38 17.74 -1.68
N THR A 92 -8.79 17.82 -0.49
CA THR A 92 -8.56 19.09 0.22
C THR A 92 -7.35 19.85 -0.36
N PHE A 93 -6.48 19.17 -1.10
CA PHE A 93 -5.36 19.79 -1.83
C PHE A 93 -5.71 20.30 -3.24
N HIS A 94 -6.98 20.26 -3.65
CA HIS A 94 -7.46 20.68 -4.97
C HIS A 94 -8.32 21.95 -4.93
#